data_AF-L0FWZ7-F1
#
_entry.id   AF-L0FWZ7-F1
#
_cell.length_a   1.000
_cell.length_b   1.000
_cell.length_c   1.000
_cell.angle_alpha   90.00
_cell.angle_beta   90.00
_cell.angle_gamma   90.00
#
_symmetry.space_group_name_H-M   'P 1'
#
loop_
_entity.id
_entity.type
_entity.pdbx_description
1 polymer ?
#
loop_
_entity_poly.entity_id
_entity_poly.type
_entity_poly.pdbx_seq_one_letter_code
_entity_poly.pdbx_strand_id
1 'polypeptide(L)' 'MFDLKKNIRFRIGSEDWEMPLGVLLLLVGIALVMVIGGAYFGYQFGKGS' A
#
# COMPACT_ATOMS: atom_id res chain seq x y z
N MET A 1 -20.72 -6.01 -3.09
CA MET A 1 -20.14 -5.67 -1.78
C MET A 1 -18.78 -6.36 -1.70
N PHE A 2 -17.69 -5.62 -1.53
CA PHE A 2 -16.35 -6.22 -1.43
C PHE A 2 -16.23 -7.01 -0.13
N ASP A 3 -15.78 -8.26 -0.21
CA ASP A 3 -15.53 -9.09 0.98
C ASP A 3 -14.09 -8.89 1.48
N LEU A 4 -13.95 -8.00 2.47
CA LEU A 4 -12.66 -7.68 3.08
C LEU A 4 -12.07 -8.82 3.92
N LYS A 5 -12.88 -9.81 4.31
CA LYS A 5 -12.44 -10.97 5.09
C LYS A 5 -11.99 -12.12 4.21
N LYS A 6 -12.19 -12.04 2.89
CA LYS A 6 -11.72 -13.05 1.95
C LYS A 6 -10.19 -13.18 2.05
N ASN A 7 -9.71 -14.34 2.45
CA ASN A 7 -8.28 -14.66 2.38
C ASN A 7 -7.83 -14.72 0.92
N ILE A 8 -6.71 -14.08 0.64
CA ILE A 8 -6.03 -14.10 -0.65
C ILE A 8 -4.68 -14.77 -0.44
N ARG A 9 -4.36 -15.68 -1.35
CA ARG A 9 -3.07 -16.34 -1.43
C ARG A 9 -2.37 -15.89 -2.68
N PHE A 10 -1.14 -15.43 -2.54
CA PHE A 10 -0.29 -15.04 -3.65
C PHE A 10 1.16 -15.38 -3.31
N ARG A 11 1.98 -15.54 -4.35
CA ARG A 11 3.38 -15.92 -4.18
C ARG A 11 4.27 -14.74 -4.56
N ILE A 12 5.17 -14.38 -3.66
CA ILE A 12 6.22 -13.39 -3.94
C ILE A 12 7.56 -14.11 -3.81
N GLY A 13 8.26 -14.25 -4.94
CA GLY A 13 9.48 -15.03 -5.01
C GLY A 13 9.25 -16.50 -4.66
N SER A 14 9.94 -17.00 -3.65
CA SER A 14 9.81 -18.38 -3.16
C SER A 14 8.77 -18.56 -2.06
N GLU A 15 8.22 -17.48 -1.49
CA GLU A 15 7.31 -17.52 -0.35
C GLU A 15 5.84 -17.39 -0.76
N ASP A 16 5.01 -18.26 -0.19
CA ASP A 16 3.56 -18.20 -0.31
C ASP A 16 3.01 -17.33 0.84
N TRP A 17 2.33 -16.25 0.45
CA TRP A 17 1.73 -15.28 1.36
C TRP A 17 0.23 -15.51 1.41
N GLU A 18 -0.32 -15.59 2.62
CA GLU A 18 -1.76 -15.69 2.87
C GLU A 18 -2.20 -14.58 3.83
N MET A 19 -3.12 -13.73 3.37
CA MET A 19 -3.67 -12.67 4.20
C MET A 19 -5.09 -12.26 3.78
N PRO A 20 -5.89 -11.65 4.67
CA PRO A 20 -7.19 -11.11 4.31
C PRO A 20 -7.07 -9.98 3.27
N LEU A 21 -8.01 -9.90 2.33
CA LEU A 21 -8.06 -8.83 1.32
C LEU A 21 -8.03 -7.43 1.95
N GLY A 22 -8.71 -7.24 3.09
CA GLY A 22 -8.69 -5.98 3.81
C GLY A 22 -7.30 -5.56 4.27
N VAL A 23 -6.45 -6.51 4.69
CA VAL A 23 -5.07 -6.25 5.10
C VAL A 23 -4.22 -5.85 3.89
N LEU A 24 -4.35 -6.58 2.78
CA LEU A 24 -3.63 -6.25 1.54
C LEU A 24 -3.98 -4.84 1.05
N LEU A 25 -5.28 -4.50 1.02
CA LEU A 25 -5.73 -3.17 0.61
C LEU A 25 -5.25 -2.07 1.56
N LEU A 26 -5.19 -2.34 2.87
CA LEU A 26 -4.66 -1.40 3.85
C LEU A 26 -3.18 -1.11 3.58
N LEU A 27 -2.37 -2.15 3.36
CA LEU A 27 -0.94 -2.00 3.07
C LEU A 27 -0.70 -1.20 1.79
N VAL A 28 -1.44 -1.52 0.72
CA VAL A 28 -1.37 -0.76 -0.55
C VAL A 28 -1.81 0.68 -0.33
N GLY A 29 -2.88 0.92 0.42
CA GLY A 29 -3.37 2.25 0.74
C GLY A 29 -2.35 3.10 1.48
N ILE A 30 -1.72 2.55 2.53
CA ILE A 30 -0.67 3.23 3.30
C ILE A 30 0.53 3.54 2.40
N ALA A 31 0.98 2.58 1.58
CA ALA A 31 2.08 2.80 0.66
C ALA A 31 1.79 3.95 -0.32
N LEU A 32 0.59 4.01 -0.89
CA LEU A 32 0.18 5.11 -1.77
C LEU A 32 0.15 6.45 -1.03
N VAL A 33 -0.40 6.50 0.18
CA VAL A 33 -0.41 7.72 1.01
C VAL A 33 1.01 8.20 1.30
N MET A 34 1.94 7.29 1.61
CA MET A 34 3.34 7.65 1.84
C MET A 34 4.02 8.19 0.57
N VAL A 35 3.81 7.56 -0.59
CA VAL A 35 4.40 8.01 -1.86
C VAL A 35 3.83 9.38 -2.25
N ILE A 36 2.51 9.55 -2.22
CA ILE A 36 1.85 10.81 -2.57
C ILE A 36 2.22 11.90 -1.58
N GLY A 37 2.18 11.60 -0.28
CA GLY A 37 2.56 12.52 0.78
C GLY A 37 4.02 12.95 0.66
N GLY A 38 4.93 12.00 0.48
CA GLY A 38 6.35 12.26 0.28
C GLY A 38 6.63 13.11 -0.96
N ALA A 39 5.97 12.82 -2.09
CA ALA A 39 6.10 13.61 -3.31
C ALA A 39 5.56 15.05 -3.12
N TYR A 40 4.42 15.20 -2.47
CA TYR A 40 3.83 16.50 -2.17
C TYR A 40 4.72 17.33 -1.25
N PHE A 41 5.14 16.77 -0.12
CA PHE A 41 6.03 17.46 0.81
C PHE A 41 7.38 17.76 0.17
N GLY A 42 7.98 16.81 -0.56
CA GLY A 42 9.23 17.00 -1.29
C GLY A 42 9.15 18.15 -2.30
N TYR A 43 8.05 18.25 -3.05
CA TYR A 43 7.80 19.37 -3.95
C TYR A 43 7.64 20.71 -3.22
N GLN A 44 6.92 20.73 -2.09
CA GLN A 44 6.76 21.96 -1.30
C GLN A 44 8.07 22.42 -0.66
N PHE A 45 8.88 21.50 -0.14
CA PHE A 45 10.19 21.85 0.43
C PHE A 45 11.20 22.26 -0.66
N GLY A 46 11.19 21.61 -1.83
CA GLY A 46 12.06 21.97 -2.95
C GLY A 46 11.70 23.26 -3.68
N LYS A 47 10.49 23.80 -3.47
CA LYS A 47 10.09 25.12 -4.00
C LYS A 47 10.77 26.30 -3.29
N GLY A 48 11.27 26.09 -2.08
CA GLY A 48 11.90 27.13 -1.26
C GLY A 48 13.43 27.22 -1.39
N SER A 49 14.04 26.35 -2.18
CA SER A 49 15.48 26.29 -2.49
C SER A 49 15.76 26.78 -3.90
#